data_AF-A0A8S3A7U8-F1
#
_entry.id   AF-A0A8S3A7U8-F1
#
_cell.length_a   1.000
_cell.length_b   1.000
_cell.length_c   1.000
_cell.angle_alpha   90.00
_cell.angle_beta   90.00
_cell.angle_gamma   90.00
#
_symmetry.space_group_name_H-M   'P 1'
#
loop_
_entity.id
_entity.type
_entity.pdbx_description
1 polymer ?
#
loop_
_entity_poly.entity_id
_entity_poly.type
_entity_poly.pdbx_seq_one_letter_code
_entity_poly.pdbx_strand_id
1 'polypeptide(L)'
;MIYIANWWTSNSPKDVTIFSNCEMVNLYLNNKLIASQLPDSGETDVYIPHPPFTFKGLTWQSGILRADGLIENMVVKSTSVSTPDVPQWIIVNIDTVRRSLIADGAL
;
A
#
# COMPACT_ATOMS: atom_id res chain seq x y z
N MET A 1 -1.07 9.39 -5.70
CA MET A 1 -0.34 8.48 -4.79
C MET A 1 -1.25 7.30 -4.46
N ILE A 2 -0.70 6.10 -4.31
CA ILE A 2 -1.41 4.93 -3.80
C ILE A 2 -0.46 4.12 -2.91
N TYR A 3 -0.93 3.70 -1.75
CA TYR A 3 -0.14 2.98 -0.75
C TYR A 3 -1.00 1.93 -0.03
N ILE A 4 -0.54 0.68 -0.03
CA ILE A 4 -1.18 -0.39 0.74
C ILE A 4 -0.65 -0.32 2.16
N ALA A 5 -1.49 0.05 3.12
CA ALA A 5 -1.15 0.17 4.53
C ALA A 5 -1.24 -1.19 5.25
N ASN A 6 -0.79 -2.25 4.59
CA ASN A 6 -0.78 -3.61 5.13
C ASN A 6 0.40 -4.41 4.57
N TRP A 7 0.99 -5.25 5.41
CA TRP A 7 1.93 -6.29 4.95
C TRP A 7 1.14 -7.47 4.37
N TRP A 8 1.76 -8.30 3.53
CA TRP A 8 1.10 -9.47 2.94
C TRP A 8 1.63 -10.82 3.46
N THR A 9 1.70 -10.94 4.79
CA THR A 9 2.08 -12.18 5.49
C THR A 9 0.84 -12.99 5.86
N SER A 10 1.00 -14.28 6.20
CA SER A 10 -0.10 -15.13 6.68
C SER A 10 -0.80 -14.57 7.92
N ASN A 11 -0.05 -13.88 8.77
CA ASN A 11 -0.51 -13.32 10.05
C ASN A 11 -1.02 -11.88 9.93
N SER A 12 -0.90 -11.25 8.75
CA SER A 12 -1.43 -9.92 8.52
C SER A 12 -2.96 -9.90 8.65
N PRO A 13 -3.54 -8.79 9.14
CA PRO A 13 -4.98 -8.56 9.12
C PRO A 13 -5.55 -8.77 7.71
N LYS A 14 -6.76 -9.34 7.65
CA LYS A 14 -7.47 -9.62 6.40
C LYS A 14 -8.27 -8.43 5.88
N ASP A 15 -8.43 -7.42 6.72
CA ASP A 15 -8.92 -6.12 6.31
C ASP A 15 -7.73 -5.31 5.81
N VAL A 16 -7.75 -4.97 4.52
CA VAL A 16 -6.67 -4.25 3.85
C VAL A 16 -7.09 -2.80 3.65
N THR A 17 -6.36 -1.88 4.29
CA THR A 17 -6.52 -0.45 4.10
C THR A 17 -5.53 0.08 3.06
N ILE A 18 -6.04 0.91 2.14
CA ILE A 18 -5.25 1.56 1.10
C ILE A 18 -5.46 3.06 1.19
N PHE A 19 -4.37 3.83 1.21
CA PHE A 19 -4.42 5.29 1.13
C PHE A 19 -4.16 5.71 -0.31
N SER A 20 -5.05 6.52 -0.86
CA SER A 20 -4.90 7.06 -2.20
C SER A 20 -5.65 8.38 -2.36
N ASN A 21 -5.19 9.21 -3.28
CA ASN A 21 -5.93 10.36 -3.78
C ASN A 21 -6.59 10.08 -5.15
N CYS A 22 -6.63 8.82 -5.58
CA CYS A 22 -7.37 8.37 -6.75
C CYS A 22 -8.87 8.28 -6.45
N GLU A 23 -9.69 8.22 -7.50
CA GLU A 23 -11.16 8.14 -7.39
C GLU A 23 -11.63 6.71 -7.09
N MET A 24 -10.91 5.71 -7.60
CA MET A 24 -11.25 4.30 -7.43
C MET A 24 -9.97 3.47 -7.27
N VAL A 25 -10.08 2.35 -6.58
CA VAL A 25 -9.00 1.36 -6.46
C VAL A 25 -9.48 -0.01 -6.91
N ASN A 26 -8.70 -0.63 -7.80
CA ASN A 26 -8.83 -2.04 -8.16
C ASN A 26 -7.78 -2.84 -7.38
N LEU A 27 -8.22 -3.80 -6.57
CA LEU A 27 -7.35 -4.66 -5.79
C LEU A 27 -7.24 -6.04 -6.43
N TYR A 28 -6.02 -6.53 -6.57
CA TYR A 28 -5.71 -7.82 -7.19
C TYR A 28 -4.87 -8.68 -6.24
N LEU A 29 -5.11 -9.98 -6.27
CA LEU A 29 -4.25 -10.98 -5.63
C LEU A 29 -3.81 -11.99 -6.68
N ASN A 30 -2.49 -12.14 -6.87
CA ASN A 30 -1.93 -13.04 -7.88
C ASN A 30 -2.54 -12.82 -9.27
N ASN A 31 -2.60 -11.55 -9.68
CA ASN A 31 -3.16 -11.06 -10.95
C ASN A 31 -4.67 -11.28 -11.14
N LYS A 32 -5.37 -11.83 -10.14
CA LYS A 32 -6.83 -11.95 -10.14
C LYS A 32 -7.47 -10.74 -9.46
N LEU A 33 -8.39 -10.07 -10.14
CA LEU A 33 -9.18 -8.98 -9.55
C LEU A 33 -10.00 -9.52 -8.37
N ILE A 34 -9.83 -8.92 -7.21
CA ILE A 34 -10.61 -9.21 -6.00
C ILE A 34 -11.85 -8.32 -6.00
N ALA A 35 -11.64 -7.01 -6.10
CA ALA A 35 -12.71 -6.01 -6.04
C ALA A 35 -12.24 -4.66 -6.61
N SER A 36 -13.22 -3.86 -6.99
CA SER A 36 -13.08 -2.45 -7.36
C SER A 36 -13.92 -1.62 -6.40
N GLN A 37 -13.34 -0.60 -5.77
CA GLN A 37 -14.03 0.19 -4.73
C GLN A 37 -13.72 1.68 -4.85
N LEU A 38 -14.74 2.49 -4.54
CA LEU A 38 -14.62 3.92 -4.23
C LEU A 38 -14.07 4.08 -2.79
N PRO A 39 -13.66 5.30 -2.39
CA PRO A 39 -13.25 5.55 -1.00
C PRO A 39 -14.34 5.18 -0.01
N ASP A 40 -13.93 4.85 1.21
CA ASP A 40 -14.83 4.57 2.32
C ASP A 40 -15.78 5.77 2.55
N SER A 41 -17.04 5.47 2.86
CA SER A 41 -18.12 6.46 2.98
C SER A 41 -18.85 6.39 4.33
N GLY A 42 -18.15 6.00 5.40
CA GLY A 42 -18.70 5.96 6.76
C GLY A 42 -18.94 7.36 7.33
N GLU A 43 -19.64 7.44 8.47
CA GLU A 43 -20.03 8.72 9.09
C GLU A 43 -18.84 9.66 9.37
N THR A 44 -17.68 9.10 9.73
CA THR A 44 -16.44 9.87 9.97
C THR A 44 -15.69 10.21 8.68
N ASP A 45 -15.91 9.45 7.62
CA ASP A 45 -15.16 9.56 6.35
C ASP A 45 -15.64 10.75 5.50
N VAL A 46 -16.88 11.21 5.73
CA VAL A 46 -17.45 12.39 5.05
C VAL A 46 -16.71 13.69 5.39
N TYR A 47 -15.96 13.71 6.50
CA TYR A 47 -15.25 14.92 6.97
C TYR A 47 -13.79 15.00 6.53
N ILE A 48 -13.28 14.03 5.76
CA ILE A 48 -11.89 14.02 5.27
C ILE A 48 -11.83 14.08 3.74
N PRO A 49 -10.89 14.85 3.16
CA PRO A 49 -10.85 15.07 1.71
C PRO A 49 -10.45 13.82 0.91
N HIS A 50 -9.72 12.88 1.52
CA HIS A 50 -9.29 11.63 0.90
C HIS A 50 -9.49 10.47 1.88
N PRO A 51 -10.71 9.92 1.96
CA PRO A 51 -10.96 8.73 2.76
C PRO A 51 -10.09 7.55 2.31
N PRO A 52 -9.74 6.64 3.24
CA PRO A 52 -9.10 5.39 2.87
C PRO A 52 -10.03 4.50 2.04
N PHE A 53 -9.47 3.43 1.50
CA PHE A 53 -10.21 2.34 0.88
C PHE A 53 -9.99 1.10 1.74
N THR A 54 -11.06 0.55 2.34
CA THR A 54 -10.95 -0.62 3.23
C THR A 54 -11.62 -1.84 2.62
N PHE A 55 -10.80 -2.76 2.13
CA PHE A 55 -11.24 -4.05 1.63
C PHE A 55 -11.29 -5.05 2.77
N LYS A 56 -12.51 -5.44 3.18
CA LYS A 56 -12.72 -6.30 4.36
C LYS A 56 -12.71 -7.79 4.03
N GLY A 57 -12.20 -8.60 4.96
CA GLY A 57 -12.36 -10.06 4.95
C GLY A 57 -11.66 -10.78 3.79
N LEU A 58 -10.49 -10.32 3.35
CA LEU A 58 -9.77 -10.99 2.27
C LEU A 58 -9.34 -12.41 2.68
N THR A 59 -9.43 -13.34 1.74
CA THR A 59 -8.79 -14.65 1.89
C THR A 59 -7.32 -14.52 1.55
N TRP A 60 -6.44 -14.90 2.49
CA TRP A 60 -5.01 -14.84 2.26
C TRP A 60 -4.53 -15.96 1.35
N GLN A 61 -3.66 -15.60 0.40
CA GLN A 61 -2.89 -16.53 -0.41
C GLN A 61 -1.49 -15.93 -0.59
N SER A 62 -0.45 -16.75 -0.47
CA SER A 62 0.92 -16.32 -0.76
C SER A 62 1.03 -15.74 -2.17
N GLY A 63 1.82 -14.68 -2.30
CA GLY A 63 2.16 -14.06 -3.57
C GLY A 63 2.09 -12.54 -3.51
N ILE A 64 1.45 -11.93 -4.50
CA ILE A 64 1.48 -10.47 -4.69
C ILE A 64 0.08 -9.89 -4.57
N LEU A 65 -0.09 -8.96 -3.64
CA LEU A 65 -1.25 -8.09 -3.53
C LEU A 65 -0.94 -6.77 -4.24
N ARG A 66 -1.68 -6.46 -5.30
CA ARG A 66 -1.48 -5.26 -6.13
C ARG A 66 -2.71 -4.36 -6.05
N ALA A 67 -2.50 -3.07 -5.85
CA ALA A 67 -3.54 -2.05 -5.90
C ALA A 67 -3.28 -1.10 -7.07
N ASP A 68 -4.26 -0.96 -7.95
CA ASP A 68 -4.26 -0.02 -9.07
C ASP A 68 -5.22 1.12 -8.74
N GLY A 69 -4.72 2.35 -8.67
CA GLY A 69 -5.51 3.56 -8.49
C GLY A 69 -5.94 4.14 -9.83
N LEU A 70 -7.21 4.49 -9.93
CA LEU A 70 -7.85 4.97 -11.15
C LEU A 70 -8.39 6.40 -10.99
N ILE A 71 -8.32 7.16 -12.07
CA ILE A 71 -8.98 8.47 -12.27
C ILE A 71 -9.64 8.40 -13.65
N GLU A 72 -10.90 8.80 -13.76
CA GLU A 72 -11.68 8.69 -15.00
C GLU A 72 -11.62 7.27 -15.61
N ASN A 73 -11.66 6.25 -14.74
CA ASN A 73 -11.59 4.83 -15.10
C ASN A 73 -10.28 4.38 -15.79
N MET A 74 -9.24 5.22 -15.79
CA MET A 74 -7.90 4.90 -16.28
C MET A 74 -6.95 4.64 -15.12
N VAL A 75 -6.10 3.60 -15.21
CA VAL A 75 -5.07 3.33 -14.20
C VAL A 75 -3.99 4.41 -14.29
N VAL A 76 -3.86 5.22 -13.24
CA VAL A 76 -2.86 6.31 -13.17
C VAL A 76 -1.67 5.95 -12.28
N LYS A 77 -1.84 5.00 -11.35
CA LYS A 77 -0.76 4.53 -10.48
C LYS A 77 -1.03 3.12 -9.97
N SER A 78 0.02 2.33 -9.80
CA SER A 78 -0.04 1.01 -9.18
C SER A 78 0.98 0.90 -8.04
N THR A 79 0.66 0.09 -7.04
CA THR A 79 1.58 -0.34 -5.99
C THR A 79 1.32 -1.79 -5.63
N SER A 80 2.28 -2.45 -5.00
CA SER A 80 2.15 -3.84 -4.59
C SER A 80 2.94 -4.15 -3.33
N VAL A 81 2.44 -5.11 -2.57
CA VAL A 81 3.15 -5.77 -1.49
C VAL A 81 3.19 -7.27 -1.78
N SER A 82 4.29 -7.92 -1.43
CA SER A 82 4.47 -9.36 -1.64
C SER A 82 4.64 -10.08 -0.30
N THR A 83 4.28 -11.36 -0.28
CA THR A 83 4.62 -12.24 0.84
C THR A 83 6.15 -12.37 0.91
N PRO A 84 6.79 -12.04 2.05
CA PRO A 84 8.23 -12.22 2.20
C PRO A 84 8.57 -13.71 2.24
N ASP A 85 9.73 -14.04 1.67
CA ASP A 85 10.32 -15.37 1.80
C ASP A 85 11.13 -15.49 3.11
N VAL A 86 11.82 -16.61 3.30
CA VAL A 86 12.75 -16.81 4.42
C VAL A 86 13.79 -15.68 4.48
N PRO A 87 14.05 -15.08 5.65
CA PRO A 87 15.08 -14.05 5.79
C PRO A 87 16.47 -14.59 5.42
N GLN A 88 17.22 -13.86 4.58
CA GLN A 88 18.55 -14.31 4.09
C GLN A 88 19.70 -13.36 4.45
N TRP A 89 19.50 -12.05 4.42
CA TRP A 89 20.56 -11.06 4.70
C TRP A 89 19.98 -9.76 5.24
N ILE A 90 20.87 -8.94 5.82
CA ILE A 90 20.57 -7.58 6.28
C ILE A 90 21.08 -6.61 5.23
N ILE A 91 20.28 -5.60 4.90
CA ILE A 91 20.67 -4.47 4.06
C ILE A 91 20.75 -3.22 4.94
N VAL A 92 21.88 -2.52 4.88
CA VAL A 92 22.05 -1.22 5.54
C VAL A 92 22.06 -0.14 4.47
N ASN A 93 21.06 0.75 4.50
CA ASN A 93 21.00 1.91 3.63
C ASN A 93 21.30 3.17 4.46
N ILE A 94 22.28 3.94 4.04
CA ILE A 94 22.63 5.21 4.68
C ILE A 94 21.81 6.32 4.00
N ASP A 95 21.01 7.05 4.78
CA ASP A 95 20.32 8.24 4.27
C ASP A 95 21.28 9.43 4.21
N THR A 96 21.67 9.79 3.00
CA THR A 96 22.50 10.97 2.72
C THR A 96 21.70 12.10 2.07
N VAL A 97 20.36 12.03 2.06
CA VAL A 97 19.53 13.06 1.41
C VAL A 97 19.75 14.40 2.12
N ARG A 98 20.25 15.38 1.37
CA ARG A 98 20.58 16.74 1.84
C ARG A 98 21.61 16.78 2.98
N ARG A 99 22.38 15.72 3.20
CA ARG A 99 23.48 15.68 4.18
C ARG A 99 24.72 15.06 3.55
N SER A 100 25.76 15.87 3.39
CA SER A 100 27.10 15.35 3.12
C SER A 100 27.71 14.88 4.43
N LEU A 101 28.33 13.69 4.42
CA LEU A 101 29.12 13.24 5.57
C LEU A 101 30.41 14.06 5.61
N ILE A 102 30.54 14.90 6.63
CA ILE A 102 31.71 15.76 6.85
C ILE A 102 32.40 15.25 8.11
N ALA A 103 33.72 15.08 8.05
CA ALA A 103 34.54 14.68 9.21
C ALA A 103 34.86 15.89 10.11
N ASP A 104 33.83 16.64 10.51
CA ASP A 104 33.95 17.82 11.39
C ASP A 104 33.77 17.48 12.87
N GLY A 105 33.39 16.24 13.18
CA GLY A 105 33.18 15.77 14.56
C GLY A 105 31.94 16.36 15.22
N ALA A 106 31.00 16.94 14.46
CA ALA A 106 29.76 17.46 15.00
C ALA A 106 28.86 16.32 15.52
N LEU A 107 28.43 16.45 16.78
CA LEU A 107 27.40 15.62 17.43
C LEU A 107 25.99 16.06 17.01
#